data_AF-A0A2N1LCV7-F1
#
_entry.id   AF-A0A2N1LCV7-F1
#
_cell.length_a   1.000
_cell.length_b   1.000
_cell.length_c   1.000
_cell.angle_alpha   90.00
_cell.angle_beta   90.00
_cell.angle_gamma   90.00
#
_symmetry.space_group_name_H-M   'P 1'
#
loop_
_entity.id
_entity.type
_entity.pdbx_description
1 polymer ?
#
loop_
_entity_poly.entity_id
_entity_poly.type
_entity_poly.pdbx_seq_one_letter_code
_entity_poly.pdbx_strand_id
1 'polypeptide(L)'
;IRKWGDHFIKMGELLIHHQGKHTKLESLLNDENFKEECQAWLRQQKPESRTPGNLKVYIEGMVFPKLTGHIKKDTISEKTCQNYMY
;
A
#
# COMPACT_ATOMS: atom_id res chain seq x y z
N ILE A 1 -18.93 25.78 11.53
CA ILE A 1 -17.93 25.03 10.74
C ILE A 1 -17.16 24.12 11.69
N ARG A 2 -16.98 22.84 11.34
CA ARG A 2 -16.40 21.85 12.26
C ARG A 2 -14.92 22.16 12.53
N LYS A 3 -14.51 22.22 13.81
CA LYS A 3 -13.19 22.67 14.33
C LYS A 3 -11.94 22.16 13.58
N TRP A 4 -12.01 21.03 12.89
CA TRP A 4 -10.92 20.48 12.08
C TRP A 4 -10.64 21.26 10.80
N GLY A 5 -11.66 21.90 10.20
CA GLY A 5 -11.50 22.68 8.97
C GLY A 5 -10.61 23.90 9.17
N ASP A 6 -10.78 24.60 10.29
CA ASP A 6 -9.98 25.79 10.62
C ASP A 6 -8.52 25.42 10.90
N HIS A 7 -8.26 24.22 11.44
CA HIS A 7 -6.90 23.74 11.70
C HIS A 7 -6.17 23.42 10.38
N PHE A 8 -6.84 22.76 9.44
CA PHE A 8 -6.27 22.46 8.13
C PHE A 8 -5.94 23.73 7.34
N ILE A 9 -6.84 24.72 7.35
CA ILE A 9 -6.61 26.00 6.64
C ILE A 9 -5.44 26.78 7.26
N LYS A 10 -5.24 26.72 8.59
CA LYS A 10 -4.14 27.43 9.26
C LYS A 10 -2.78 26.75 9.17
N MET A 11 -2.74 25.43 9.34
CA MET A 11 -1.47 24.70 9.50
C MET A 11 -1.09 23.89 8.26
N GLY A 12 -2.00 23.72 7.29
CA GLY A 12 -1.77 22.86 6.12
C GLY A 12 -1.72 21.37 6.43
N GLU A 13 -1.90 20.99 7.69
CA GLU A 13 -1.73 19.62 8.17
C GLU A 13 -3.04 19.05 8.70
N LEU A 14 -3.35 17.81 8.31
CA LEU A 14 -4.43 17.04 8.92
C LEU A 14 -3.93 16.42 10.22
N LEU A 15 -4.75 16.48 11.28
CA LEU A 15 -4.44 15.83 12.55
C LEU A 15 -4.18 14.32 12.35
N ILE A 16 -3.05 13.81 12.88
CA ILE A 16 -2.58 12.42 12.69
C ILE A 16 -3.65 11.37 13.07
N HIS A 17 -4.50 11.64 14.07
CA HIS A 17 -5.59 10.72 14.47
C HIS A 17 -6.68 10.52 13.39
N HIS A 18 -6.71 11.38 12.37
CA HIS A 18 -7.62 11.29 11.22
C HIS A 18 -6.92 10.89 9.92
N GLN A 19 -5.59 10.88 9.89
CA GLN A 19 -4.83 10.36 8.75
C GLN A 19 -4.86 8.83 8.77
N GLY A 20 -5.07 8.19 7.62
CA GLY A 20 -5.04 6.73 7.50
C GLY A 20 -6.22 5.97 8.13
N LYS A 21 -7.30 6.67 8.53
CA LYS A 21 -8.53 6.05 9.04
C LYS A 21 -9.41 5.44 7.92
N HIS A 22 -9.16 5.83 6.67
CA HIS A 22 -9.96 5.44 5.50
C HIS A 22 -9.21 4.65 4.42
N THR A 23 -7.89 4.42 4.55
CA THR A 23 -7.19 3.57 3.58
C THR A 23 -7.52 2.11 3.88
N LYS A 24 -8.62 1.61 3.30
CA LYS A 24 -8.95 0.19 3.32
C LYS A 24 -7.91 -0.53 2.47
N LEU A 25 -7.23 -1.52 3.03
CA LEU A 25 -6.24 -2.33 2.33
C LEU A 25 -6.76 -2.86 0.98
N GLU A 26 -8.02 -3.28 0.94
CA GLU A 26 -8.67 -3.72 -0.29
C GLU A 26 -8.70 -2.65 -1.39
N SER A 27 -8.88 -1.37 -1.02
CA SER A 27 -8.84 -0.27 -1.99
C SER A 27 -7.44 -0.06 -2.53
N LEU A 28 -6.42 -0.23 -1.68
CA LEU A 28 -5.01 -0.10 -2.09
C LEU A 28 -4.60 -1.25 -3.02
N LEU A 29 -5.03 -2.48 -2.75
CA LEU A 29 -4.74 -3.63 -3.60
C LEU A 29 -5.41 -3.55 -4.97
N ASN A 30 -6.53 -2.83 -5.06
CA ASN A 30 -7.22 -2.58 -6.32
C ASN A 30 -6.71 -1.32 -7.05
N ASP A 31 -5.82 -0.55 -6.44
CA ASP A 31 -5.25 0.65 -7.04
C ASP A 31 -4.36 0.29 -8.23
N GLU A 32 -4.54 0.99 -9.35
CA GLU A 32 -3.81 0.70 -10.59
C GLU A 32 -2.32 1.02 -10.46
N ASN A 33 -1.96 2.10 -9.75
CA ASN A 33 -0.56 2.45 -9.53
C ASN A 33 0.13 1.40 -8.63
N PHE A 34 -0.58 0.86 -7.63
CA PHE A 34 -0.10 -0.27 -6.85
C PHE A 34 0.14 -1.53 -7.70
N LYS A 35 -0.79 -1.85 -8.61
CA LYS A 35 -0.64 -2.98 -9.55
C LYS A 35 0.57 -2.79 -10.47
N GLU A 36 0.74 -1.61 -11.03
CA GLU A 36 1.86 -1.28 -11.90
C GLU A 36 3.20 -1.44 -11.18
N GLU A 37 3.32 -1.00 -9.93
CA GLU A 37 4.54 -1.16 -9.13
C GLU A 37 4.85 -2.65 -8.87
N CYS A 38 3.83 -3.46 -8.56
CA CYS A 38 3.98 -4.91 -8.41
C CYS A 38 4.42 -5.59 -9.72
N GLN A 39 3.81 -5.23 -10.85
CA GLN A 39 4.16 -5.76 -12.18
C GLN A 39 5.57 -5.34 -12.62
N ALA A 40 5.96 -4.09 -12.37
CA ALA A 40 7.30 -3.59 -12.64
C ALA A 40 8.35 -4.39 -11.87
N TRP A 41 8.09 -4.67 -10.59
CA TRP A 41 8.97 -5.51 -9.79
C TRP A 41 9.06 -6.95 -10.32
N LEU A 42 7.91 -7.58 -10.64
CA LEU A 42 7.87 -8.94 -11.22
C LEU A 42 8.65 -9.05 -12.53
N ARG A 43 8.56 -8.04 -13.40
CA ARG A 43 9.30 -7.99 -14.67
C ARG A 43 10.81 -7.96 -14.47
N GLN A 44 11.28 -7.30 -13.42
CA GLN A 44 12.71 -7.23 -13.07
C GLN A 44 13.24 -8.51 -12.41
N GLN A 45 12.36 -9.34 -11.84
CA GLN A 45 12.76 -10.60 -11.20
C GLN A 45 13.07 -11.70 -12.21
N LYS A 46 14.01 -12.58 -11.82
CA LYS A 46 14.26 -13.85 -12.52
C LYS A 46 13.00 -14.74 -12.46
N PRO A 47 12.75 -15.59 -13.48
CA PRO A 47 11.60 -16.49 -13.50
C PRO A 47 11.46 -17.35 -12.24
N GLU A 48 12.58 -17.85 -11.70
CA GLU A 48 12.65 -18.66 -10.48
C GLU A 48 12.22 -17.90 -9.22
N SER A 49 12.38 -16.57 -9.22
CA SER A 49 12.04 -15.70 -8.10
C SER A 49 10.63 -15.11 -8.19
N ARG A 50 9.93 -15.32 -9.31
CA ARG A 50 8.51 -14.93 -9.49
C ARG A 50 7.61 -15.91 -8.77
N THR A 51 7.58 -15.82 -7.45
CA THR A 51 6.66 -16.58 -6.61
C THR A 51 5.73 -15.63 -5.85
N PRO A 52 4.50 -16.05 -5.55
CA PRO A 52 3.57 -15.25 -4.75
C PRO A 52 4.18 -14.87 -3.38
N GLY A 53 4.92 -15.79 -2.75
CA GLY A 53 5.63 -15.53 -1.51
C GLY A 53 6.69 -14.44 -1.61
N ASN A 54 7.49 -14.40 -2.68
CA ASN A 54 8.48 -13.35 -2.87
C ASN A 54 7.83 -11.98 -3.15
N LEU A 55 6.74 -11.97 -3.92
CA LEU A 55 5.96 -10.76 -4.16
C LEU A 55 5.35 -10.22 -2.85
N LYS A 56 4.84 -11.13 -2.00
CA LYS A 56 4.34 -10.78 -0.67
C LYS A 56 5.41 -10.09 0.18
N VAL A 57 6.61 -10.68 0.26
CA VAL A 57 7.72 -10.10 1.04
C VAL A 57 8.09 -8.71 0.52
N TYR A 58 8.10 -8.51 -0.80
CA TYR A 58 8.36 -7.20 -1.40
C TYR A 58 7.27 -6.18 -1.03
N ILE A 59 5.99 -6.55 -1.16
CA ILE A 59 4.88 -5.64 -0.85
C ILE A 59 4.90 -5.24 0.62
N GLU A 60 5.04 -6.20 1.52
CA GLU A 60 5.03 -5.95 2.97
C GLU A 60 6.28 -5.20 3.44
N GLY A 61 7.44 -5.48 2.85
CA GLY A 61 8.72 -4.91 3.27
C GLY A 61 9.06 -3.55 2.64
N MET A 62 8.56 -3.28 1.42
CA MET A 62 8.94 -2.07 0.66
C MET A 62 7.74 -1.21 0.31
N VAL A 63 6.66 -1.80 -0.24
CA VAL A 63 5.55 -1.03 -0.80
C VAL A 63 4.65 -0.46 0.29
N PHE A 64 4.27 -1.25 1.30
CA PHE A 64 3.46 -0.75 2.41
C PHE A 64 4.17 0.33 3.22
N PRO A 65 5.44 0.17 3.65
CA PRO A 65 6.12 1.23 4.38
C PRO A 65 6.22 2.54 3.60
N LYS A 66 6.45 2.46 2.27
CA LYS A 66 6.51 3.62 1.37
C LYS A 66 5.16 4.34 1.25
N LEU A 67 4.05 3.61 1.19
CA LEU A 67 2.71 4.17 0.97
C LEU A 67 1.98 4.58 2.24
N THR A 68 2.22 3.89 3.36
CA THR A 68 1.51 4.15 4.62
C THR A 68 2.36 4.87 5.66
N GLY A 69 3.65 5.10 5.40
CA GLY A 69 4.55 5.76 6.34
C GLY A 69 4.91 4.88 7.53
N HIS A 70 5.40 3.66 7.27
CA HIS A 70 5.80 2.66 8.28
C HIS A 70 4.69 2.18 9.23
N ILE A 71 3.42 2.41 8.90
CA ILE A 71 2.33 1.85 9.68
C ILE A 71 2.30 0.34 9.40
N LYS A 72 2.60 -0.48 10.41
CA LYS A 72 2.45 -1.96 10.41
C LYS A 72 0.98 -2.33 10.29
N LYS A 73 0.33 -1.99 9.17
CA LYS A 73 -1.13 -2.05 9.15
C LYS A 73 -1.65 -3.41 8.73
N ASP A 74 -1.13 -4.06 7.70
CA ASP A 74 -1.79 -5.28 7.25
C ASP A 74 -0.85 -6.25 6.53
N THR A 75 -0.91 -7.51 6.93
CA THR A 75 -0.33 -8.65 6.21
C THR A 75 -1.28 -9.03 5.08
N ILE A 76 -0.76 -9.20 3.88
CA ILE A 76 -1.56 -9.68 2.75
C ILE A 76 -1.54 -11.19 2.64
N SER A 77 -2.65 -11.73 2.13
CA SER A 77 -2.71 -13.16 1.82
C SER A 77 -1.86 -13.46 0.59
N GLU A 78 -1.26 -14.65 0.55
CA GLU A 78 -0.50 -15.10 -0.61
C GLU A 78 -1.41 -15.28 -1.84
N LYS A 79 -2.69 -15.64 -1.62
CA LYS A 79 -3.72 -15.71 -2.65
C LYS A 79 -3.95 -14.36 -3.35
N THR A 80 -3.90 -13.26 -2.60
CA THR A 80 -3.95 -11.91 -3.16
C THR A 80 -2.76 -11.66 -4.10
N CYS A 81 -1.56 -12.13 -3.72
CA CYS A 81 -0.36 -11.98 -4.54
C CYS A 81 -0.44 -12.77 -5.85
N GLN A 82 -1.07 -13.95 -5.81
CA GLN A 82 -1.29 -14.79 -6.99
C GLN A 82 -2.13 -14.09 -8.07
N ASN A 83 -3.06 -13.20 -7.69
CA ASN A 83 -3.85 -12.42 -8.64
C ASN A 83 -3.02 -11.47 -9.51
N TYR A 84 -1.82 -11.09 -9.08
CA TYR A 84 -0.93 -10.21 -9.84
C TYR A 84 0.06 -10.98 -10.73
N MET A 85 0.03 -12.31 -10.72
CA MET A 85 0.97 -13.13 -11.49
C MET A 85 0.42 -13.61 -12.84
N TYR A 86 -0.88 -13.47 -13.07
CA TYR A 86 -1.58 -13.77 -14.32
C TYR A 86 -1.92 -12.49 -15.06
#